data_AF-A0A550C836-F1
#
_entry.id   AF-A0A550C836-F1
#
_cell.length_a   1.000
_cell.length_b   1.000
_cell.length_c   1.000
_cell.angle_alpha   90.00
_cell.angle_beta   90.00
_cell.angle_gamma   90.00
#
_symmetry.space_group_name_H-M   'P 1'
#
loop_
_entity.id
_entity.type
_entity.pdbx_description
1 polymer ?
#
loop_
_entity_poly.entity_id
_entity_poly.type
_entity_poly.pdbx_seq_one_letter_code
_entity_poly.pdbx_strand_id
1 'polypeptide(L)'
;MSNTPVARSADAVRAAKRRKRLALEEPERLRAEKEVKSEKAKASRRAQAAAQNRPYKERASEYQPRSQTWTGSTSIAASRTVSTPDASSMLEPWQREYLPLLDYEHGLMLPSAFLHPLKAVGAAVNTWFQSYRLEDVYQRITHDVQGMVQENMSDAYIKLSTGLYADYASVQSEIGRLRMCALTGNGMRPALMHVLDHCPPDNLRALSEFIIRFSECATVLRNIMENLEQTRLFFLNSGSPLLLTTVLQGAVDSAVGRGRRFVSTHSPYKLHPADIGRLAPGKWLNDEVVNFVAALWTFDGTGGDFLILPTSFATLHLDLGKTFALRRQNEAVKHGALKGVGTRRPNLWQKIIMPVVHDEHFYVVVMDTSLAVVTVYDSLSARKWRKQALQKLQKSLEEFVNHLCKTLAWQQPITAWSAKSATEIPQQSNEHDCGIYTLLFIRHLTLGDEINGAKVPLQYRFPPGQLHGDANGPRLAVLEEIMGSGTAVDI
;
A
#
# COMPACT_ATOMS: atom_id res chain seq x y z
N MET A 1 -10.79 -40.52 -25.33
CA MET A 1 -10.36 -39.49 -24.36
C MET A 1 -9.32 -38.61 -25.03
N SER A 2 -9.72 -37.42 -25.50
CA SER A 2 -8.83 -36.47 -26.17
C SER A 2 -8.02 -35.69 -25.13
N ASN A 3 -6.70 -35.89 -25.12
CA ASN A 3 -5.78 -35.08 -24.32
C ASN A 3 -5.64 -33.70 -24.94
N THR A 4 -6.38 -32.72 -24.44
CA THR A 4 -6.14 -31.30 -24.72
C THR A 4 -4.84 -30.86 -24.04
N PRO A 5 -3.88 -30.25 -24.75
CA PRO A 5 -2.64 -29.79 -24.15
C PRO A 5 -2.91 -28.62 -23.20
N VAL A 6 -2.47 -28.76 -21.94
CA VAL A 6 -2.52 -27.70 -20.93
C VAL A 6 -1.75 -26.48 -21.44
N ALA A 7 -2.44 -25.34 -21.54
CA ALA A 7 -1.85 -24.09 -21.99
C ALA A 7 -0.71 -23.66 -21.03
N ARG A 8 0.50 -23.49 -21.58
CA ARG A 8 1.66 -23.01 -20.82
C ARG A 8 1.46 -21.54 -20.45
N SER A 9 1.86 -21.14 -19.24
CA SER A 9 1.80 -19.74 -18.81
C SER A 9 2.63 -18.83 -19.73
N ALA A 10 2.22 -17.56 -19.87
CA ALA A 10 2.93 -16.59 -20.72
C ALA A 10 4.41 -16.42 -20.31
N ASP A 11 4.72 -16.61 -19.02
CA ASP A 11 6.09 -16.59 -18.51
C ASP A 11 6.90 -17.82 -18.93
N ALA A 12 6.28 -19.00 -18.97
CA ALA A 12 6.91 -20.20 -19.51
C ALA A 12 7.21 -20.05 -21.01
N VAL A 13 6.32 -19.40 -21.77
CA VAL A 13 6.52 -19.10 -23.20
C VAL A 13 7.66 -18.10 -23.41
N ARG A 14 7.70 -17.01 -22.64
CA ARG A 14 8.77 -16.00 -22.70
C ARG A 14 10.13 -16.59 -22.29
N ALA A 15 10.17 -17.38 -21.22
CA ALA A 15 11.39 -18.08 -20.78
C ALA A 15 11.89 -19.08 -21.83
N ALA A 16 10.98 -19.82 -22.50
CA ALA A 16 11.34 -20.72 -23.58
C ALA A 16 11.90 -19.97 -24.80
N LYS A 17 11.30 -18.84 -25.18
CA LYS A 17 11.78 -17.99 -26.29
C LYS A 17 13.16 -17.39 -25.99
N ARG A 18 13.39 -16.88 -24.78
CA ARG A 18 14.71 -16.38 -24.33
C ARG A 18 15.77 -17.48 -24.39
N ARG A 19 15.48 -18.69 -23.89
CA ARG A 19 16.43 -19.82 -23.94
C ARG A 19 16.74 -20.26 -25.37
N LYS A 20 15.75 -20.28 -26.26
CA LYS A 20 15.97 -20.56 -27.69
C LYS A 20 16.88 -19.50 -28.32
N ARG A 21 16.67 -18.22 -28.00
CA ARG A 21 17.51 -17.12 -28.49
C ARG A 21 18.95 -17.21 -27.97
N LEU A 22 19.13 -17.39 -26.66
CA LEU A 22 20.46 -17.57 -26.05
C LEU A 22 21.19 -18.82 -26.56
N ALA A 23 20.47 -19.88 -26.90
CA ALA A 23 21.08 -21.08 -27.48
C ALA A 23 21.68 -20.84 -28.87
N LEU A 24 21.16 -19.86 -29.61
CA LEU A 24 21.63 -19.48 -30.95
C LEU A 24 22.70 -18.38 -30.88
N GLU A 25 22.48 -17.35 -30.06
CA GLU A 25 23.32 -16.15 -30.01
C GLU A 25 24.53 -16.30 -29.07
N GLU A 26 24.36 -16.95 -27.91
CA GLU A 26 25.37 -16.99 -26.84
C GLU A 26 25.39 -18.36 -26.10
N PRO A 27 25.81 -19.45 -26.76
CA PRO A 27 25.68 -20.81 -26.22
C PRO A 27 26.51 -21.03 -24.94
N GLU A 28 27.65 -20.35 -24.79
CA GLU A 28 28.48 -20.43 -23.58
C GLU A 28 27.81 -19.78 -22.37
N ARG A 29 27.17 -18.62 -22.56
CA ARG A 29 26.38 -17.96 -21.50
C ARG A 29 25.21 -18.84 -21.06
N LEU A 30 24.55 -19.53 -21.98
CA LEU A 30 23.49 -20.48 -21.65
C LEU A 30 24.01 -21.69 -20.87
N ARG A 31 25.23 -22.18 -21.17
CA ARG A 31 25.89 -23.25 -20.38
C ARG A 31 26.20 -22.77 -18.97
N ALA A 32 26.80 -21.59 -18.83
CA ALA A 32 27.07 -20.98 -17.52
C ALA A 32 25.79 -20.75 -16.70
N GLU A 33 24.71 -20.24 -17.31
CA GLU A 33 23.41 -20.08 -16.63
C GLU A 33 22.83 -21.44 -16.14
N LYS A 34 23.02 -22.52 -16.92
CA LYS A 34 22.57 -23.87 -16.52
C LYS A 34 23.40 -24.43 -15.36
N GLU A 35 24.71 -24.20 -15.37
CA GLU A 35 25.62 -24.66 -14.34
C GLU A 35 25.36 -23.96 -13.00
N VAL A 36 25.25 -22.64 -13.00
CA VAL A 36 24.88 -21.85 -11.81
C VAL A 36 23.53 -22.31 -11.23
N LYS A 37 22.54 -22.58 -12.10
CA LYS A 37 21.23 -23.05 -11.67
C LYS A 37 21.27 -24.48 -11.11
N SER A 38 22.11 -25.34 -11.67
CA SER A 38 22.36 -26.69 -11.16
C SER A 38 22.98 -26.64 -9.76
N GLU A 39 24.03 -25.83 -9.58
CA GLU A 39 24.70 -25.66 -8.28
C GLU A 39 23.79 -25.05 -7.22
N LYS A 40 23.00 -24.02 -7.57
CA LYS A 40 22.00 -23.45 -6.63
C LYS A 40 20.95 -24.49 -6.21
N ALA A 41 20.51 -25.35 -7.14
CA ALA A 41 19.58 -26.43 -6.82
C ALA A 41 20.24 -27.52 -5.95
N LYS A 42 21.51 -27.87 -6.18
CA LYS A 42 22.26 -28.79 -5.32
C LYS A 42 22.43 -28.21 -3.91
N ALA A 43 22.82 -26.94 -3.79
CA ALA A 43 22.97 -26.24 -2.52
C ALA A 43 21.66 -26.19 -1.72
N SER A 44 20.54 -25.85 -2.38
CA SER A 44 19.21 -25.84 -1.75
C SER A 44 18.80 -27.23 -1.24
N ARG A 45 19.08 -28.31 -1.98
CA ARG A 45 18.81 -29.67 -1.53
C ARG A 45 19.70 -30.12 -0.38
N ARG A 46 20.98 -29.71 -0.37
CA ARG A 46 21.89 -29.94 0.76
C ARG A 46 21.38 -29.25 2.03
N ALA A 47 20.95 -27.98 1.90
CA ALA A 47 20.37 -27.23 3.02
C ALA A 47 19.07 -27.87 3.53
N GLN A 48 18.19 -28.32 2.64
CA GLN A 48 16.96 -29.01 3.03
C GLN A 48 17.22 -30.36 3.72
N ALA A 49 18.20 -31.12 3.25
CA ALA A 49 18.60 -32.39 3.87
C ALA A 49 19.19 -32.15 5.28
N ALA A 50 20.02 -31.12 5.44
CA ALA A 50 20.56 -30.69 6.73
C ALA A 50 19.44 -30.27 7.70
N ALA A 51 18.48 -29.46 7.24
CA ALA A 51 17.33 -29.03 8.05
C ALA A 51 16.44 -30.20 8.52
N GLN A 52 16.51 -31.35 7.85
CA GLN A 52 15.73 -32.55 8.17
C GLN A 52 16.57 -33.63 8.88
N ASN A 53 17.82 -33.34 9.27
CA ASN A 53 18.76 -34.34 9.82
C ASN A 53 18.86 -35.61 8.96
N ARG A 54 18.90 -35.46 7.63
CA ARG A 54 19.03 -36.58 6.68
C ARG A 54 20.34 -36.48 5.90
N PRO A 55 21.05 -37.60 5.65
CA PRO A 55 22.23 -37.60 4.81
C PRO A 55 21.86 -37.24 3.36
N TYR A 56 22.57 -36.27 2.78
CA TYR A 56 22.40 -35.91 1.37
C TYR A 56 22.93 -37.04 0.48
N LYS A 57 22.06 -37.66 -0.32
CA LYS A 57 22.45 -38.58 -1.41
C LYS A 57 22.25 -37.88 -2.75
N GLU A 58 23.32 -37.78 -3.54
CA GLU A 58 23.24 -37.23 -4.89
C GLU A 58 22.39 -38.17 -5.77
N ARG A 59 21.33 -37.65 -6.36
CA ARG A 59 20.43 -38.44 -7.21
C ARG A 59 21.14 -38.74 -8.53
N ALA A 60 21.40 -40.02 -8.80
CA ALA A 60 21.67 -40.48 -10.16
C ALA A 60 20.43 -40.17 -11.03
N SER A 61 20.64 -39.59 -12.22
CA SER A 61 19.56 -39.11 -13.09
C SER A 61 18.93 -40.26 -13.89
N GLU A 62 18.18 -41.13 -13.23
CA GLU A 62 17.23 -42.02 -13.89
C GLU A 62 15.83 -41.67 -13.41
N TYR A 63 15.07 -40.98 -14.26
CA TYR A 63 13.70 -40.57 -13.97
C TYR A 63 12.73 -41.51 -14.70
N GLN A 64 12.03 -42.35 -13.94
CA GLN A 64 10.78 -42.98 -14.38
C GLN A 64 9.60 -42.30 -13.68
N PRO A 65 8.54 -41.87 -14.42
CA PRO A 65 7.39 -41.22 -13.82
C PRO A 65 6.47 -42.26 -13.16
N ARG A 66 6.19 -42.06 -11.87
CA ARG A 66 5.23 -42.86 -11.08
C ARG A 66 3.97 -42.03 -10.84
N SER A 67 2.82 -42.54 -11.24
CA SER A 67 1.50 -41.98 -10.94
C SER A 67 1.06 -42.40 -9.54
N GLN A 68 0.68 -41.45 -8.68
CA GLN A 68 -0.05 -41.75 -7.45
C GLN A 68 -1.15 -40.73 -7.20
N THR A 69 -2.36 -41.27 -7.05
CA THR A 69 -3.59 -40.66 -6.58
C THR A 69 -3.51 -40.35 -5.09
N TRP A 70 -4.07 -39.21 -4.69
CA TRP A 70 -4.13 -38.76 -3.30
C TRP A 70 -5.59 -38.78 -2.84
N THR A 71 -5.90 -39.60 -1.83
CA THR A 71 -7.14 -39.56 -1.06
C THR A 71 -6.74 -39.42 0.42
N GLY A 72 -7.33 -38.43 1.11
CA GLY A 72 -7.01 -38.17 2.51
C GLY A 72 -7.93 -37.12 3.12
N SER A 73 -9.07 -37.60 3.61
CA SER A 73 -10.01 -36.88 4.49
C SER A 73 -9.47 -36.88 5.93
N THR A 74 -9.58 -35.76 6.64
CA THR A 74 -9.56 -35.75 8.12
C THR A 74 -10.61 -34.77 8.62
N SER A 75 -11.59 -35.28 9.35
CA SER A 75 -12.58 -34.51 10.10
C SER A 75 -12.02 -34.20 11.49
N ILE A 76 -12.30 -32.98 11.97
CA ILE A 76 -11.96 -32.52 13.32
C ILE A 76 -13.12 -32.90 14.24
N ALA A 77 -12.81 -33.68 15.28
CA ALA A 77 -13.76 -34.10 16.31
C ALA A 77 -14.04 -32.95 17.30
N ALA A 78 -15.32 -32.72 17.59
CA ALA A 78 -15.79 -31.82 18.63
C ALA A 78 -15.51 -32.42 20.02
N SER A 79 -14.89 -31.63 20.90
CA SER A 79 -14.58 -32.03 22.27
C SER A 79 -15.79 -31.87 23.19
N ARG A 80 -16.00 -32.89 24.02
CA ARG A 80 -17.03 -33.00 25.07
C ARG A 80 -16.84 -31.96 26.17
N THR A 81 -17.90 -31.25 26.52
CA THR A 81 -18.03 -30.46 27.73
C THR A 81 -18.25 -31.38 28.93
N VAL A 82 -17.31 -31.35 29.88
CA VAL A 82 -17.44 -31.98 31.20
C VAL A 82 -18.01 -30.94 32.15
N SER A 83 -19.16 -31.24 32.75
CA SER A 83 -19.80 -30.42 33.77
C SER A 83 -18.97 -30.44 35.05
N THR A 84 -18.29 -29.32 35.33
CA THR A 84 -17.61 -29.06 36.60
C THR A 84 -18.59 -28.60 37.67
N PRO A 85 -18.26 -28.75 38.97
CA PRO A 85 -19.08 -28.27 40.08
C PRO A 85 -19.30 -26.76 40.00
N ASP A 86 -20.31 -26.26 40.72
CA ASP A 86 -20.81 -24.89 40.76
C ASP A 86 -19.73 -23.86 41.19
N ALA A 87 -18.82 -23.55 40.28
CA ALA A 87 -17.65 -22.67 40.47
C ALA A 87 -18.02 -21.21 40.78
N SER A 88 -19.31 -20.89 40.74
CA SER A 88 -19.90 -19.60 41.09
C SER A 88 -19.66 -19.20 42.56
N SER A 89 -19.43 -20.16 43.46
CA SER A 89 -19.35 -19.92 44.92
C SER A 89 -17.94 -19.83 45.51
N MET A 90 -16.88 -20.12 44.75
CA MET A 90 -15.51 -20.05 45.27
C MET A 90 -15.02 -18.60 45.32
N LEU A 91 -14.48 -18.21 46.48
CA LEU A 91 -13.81 -16.93 46.68
C LEU A 91 -12.29 -17.12 46.61
N GLU A 92 -11.61 -16.23 45.89
CA GLU A 92 -10.15 -16.18 45.76
C GLU A 92 -9.63 -14.80 46.19
N PRO A 93 -8.42 -14.71 46.77
CA PRO A 93 -7.83 -13.43 47.14
C PRO A 93 -7.36 -12.66 45.89
N TRP A 94 -7.68 -11.37 45.86
CA TRP A 94 -7.14 -10.39 44.91
C TRP A 94 -5.62 -10.27 45.05
N GLN A 95 -4.93 -10.17 43.92
CA GLN A 95 -3.50 -9.86 43.86
C GLN A 95 -3.29 -8.71 42.87
N ARG A 96 -2.46 -7.73 43.26
CA ARG A 96 -2.19 -6.52 42.46
C ARG A 96 -1.61 -6.83 41.07
N GLU A 97 -0.92 -7.96 40.94
CA GLU A 97 -0.37 -8.44 39.67
C GLU A 97 -1.42 -8.83 38.63
N TYR A 98 -2.65 -9.14 39.06
CA TYR A 98 -3.73 -9.53 38.15
C TYR A 98 -4.14 -8.37 37.24
N LEU A 99 -4.24 -7.15 37.77
CA LEU A 99 -4.45 -5.93 36.98
C LEU A 99 -3.81 -4.75 37.73
N PRO A 100 -2.52 -4.46 37.46
CA PRO A 100 -1.82 -3.30 37.99
C PRO A 100 -2.60 -2.02 37.72
N LEU A 101 -2.56 -1.10 38.68
CA LEU A 101 -3.30 0.17 38.70
C LEU A 101 -4.79 0.05 39.05
N LEU A 102 -5.33 -1.17 39.21
CA LEU A 102 -6.60 -1.38 39.91
C LEU A 102 -6.36 -1.33 41.42
N ASP A 103 -6.95 -0.34 42.09
CA ASP A 103 -6.72 -0.04 43.50
C ASP A 103 -7.70 -0.79 44.41
N TYR A 104 -7.61 -2.12 44.40
CA TYR A 104 -8.28 -2.97 45.39
C TYR A 104 -7.35 -3.25 46.58
N GLU A 105 -7.94 -3.34 47.77
CA GLU A 105 -7.24 -3.72 48.99
C GLU A 105 -6.57 -5.09 48.85
N HIS A 106 -5.33 -5.20 49.36
CA HIS A 106 -4.60 -6.46 49.32
C HIS A 106 -5.31 -7.54 50.12
N GLY A 107 -5.53 -8.72 49.52
CA GLY A 107 -6.22 -9.83 50.17
C GLY A 107 -7.75 -9.76 50.11
N LEU A 108 -8.33 -8.79 49.41
CA LEU A 108 -9.77 -8.72 49.14
C LEU A 108 -10.26 -10.03 48.49
N MET A 109 -11.26 -10.68 49.08
CA MET A 109 -11.83 -11.94 48.57
C MET A 109 -12.87 -11.65 47.50
N LEU A 110 -12.68 -12.18 46.29
CA LEU A 110 -13.55 -11.95 45.13
C LEU A 110 -14.01 -13.29 44.51
N PRO A 111 -15.19 -13.35 43.86
CA PRO A 111 -15.65 -14.56 43.19
C PRO A 111 -14.66 -15.03 42.11
N SER A 112 -14.33 -16.33 42.08
CA SER A 112 -13.47 -16.93 41.06
C SER A 112 -13.96 -16.68 39.64
N ALA A 113 -15.28 -16.66 39.44
CA ALA A 113 -15.92 -16.34 38.16
C ALA A 113 -15.62 -14.92 37.65
N PHE A 114 -15.37 -13.97 38.55
CA PHE A 114 -14.94 -12.60 38.22
C PHE A 114 -13.41 -12.52 38.07
N LEU A 115 -12.66 -13.19 38.96
CA LEU A 115 -11.20 -13.13 38.96
C LEU A 115 -10.57 -13.82 37.73
N HIS A 116 -11.15 -14.89 37.20
CA HIS A 116 -10.61 -15.58 36.04
C HIS A 116 -10.55 -14.70 34.76
N PRO A 117 -11.65 -14.06 34.31
CA PRO A 117 -11.58 -13.15 33.18
C PRO A 117 -10.75 -11.90 33.49
N LEU A 118 -10.76 -11.41 34.74
CA LEU A 118 -9.92 -10.28 35.16
C LEU A 118 -8.42 -10.59 35.02
N LYS A 119 -7.97 -11.77 35.44
CA LYS A 119 -6.59 -12.26 35.27
C LYS A 119 -6.19 -12.32 33.80
N ALA A 120 -7.07 -12.86 32.95
CA ALA A 120 -6.81 -12.97 31.52
C ALA A 120 -6.67 -11.59 30.86
N VAL A 121 -7.59 -10.66 31.15
CA VAL A 121 -7.53 -9.29 30.63
C VAL A 121 -6.34 -8.54 31.18
N GLY A 122 -6.04 -8.67 32.47
CA GLY A 122 -4.95 -7.92 33.06
C GLY A 122 -3.56 -8.41 32.67
N ALA A 123 -3.37 -9.69 32.33
CA ALA A 123 -2.16 -10.15 31.63
C ALA A 123 -1.98 -9.44 30.27
N ALA A 124 -3.06 -9.24 29.53
CA ALA A 124 -3.05 -8.54 28.25
C ALA A 124 -2.76 -7.04 28.43
N VAL A 125 -3.37 -6.40 29.42
CA VAL A 125 -3.10 -5.01 29.80
C VAL A 125 -1.64 -4.84 30.25
N ASN A 126 -1.10 -5.74 31.09
CA ASN A 126 0.30 -5.68 31.51
C ASN A 126 1.26 -5.77 30.34
N THR A 127 0.99 -6.70 29.43
CA THR A 127 1.79 -6.83 28.20
C THR A 127 1.75 -5.53 27.39
N TRP A 128 0.60 -4.87 27.32
CA TRP A 128 0.44 -3.59 26.64
C TRP A 128 1.24 -2.47 27.31
N PHE A 129 1.11 -2.29 28.63
CA PHE A 129 1.87 -1.29 29.38
C PHE A 129 3.38 -1.46 29.22
N GLN A 130 3.88 -2.70 29.39
CA GLN A 130 5.31 -3.00 29.30
C GLN A 130 5.85 -2.87 27.88
N SER A 131 5.11 -3.34 26.87
CA SER A 131 5.56 -3.29 25.47
C SER A 131 5.71 -1.87 24.95
N TYR A 132 4.91 -0.93 25.47
CA TYR A 132 4.88 0.45 25.02
C TYR A 132 5.40 1.48 26.04
N ARG A 133 5.84 1.03 27.23
CA ARG A 133 6.33 1.85 28.35
C ARG A 133 5.33 2.95 28.73
N LEU A 134 4.09 2.54 28.98
CA LEU A 134 2.96 3.46 29.18
C LEU A 134 2.81 3.96 30.61
N GLU A 135 3.69 3.56 31.52
CA GLU A 135 3.63 3.97 32.93
C GLU A 135 3.65 5.49 33.05
N ASP A 136 4.59 6.16 32.37
CA ASP A 136 4.69 7.63 32.40
C ASP A 136 3.46 8.30 31.76
N VAL A 137 2.96 7.74 30.66
CA VAL A 137 1.76 8.25 29.97
C VAL A 137 0.55 8.16 30.91
N TYR A 138 0.35 7.01 31.56
CA TYR A 138 -0.77 6.78 32.46
C TYR A 138 -0.74 7.70 33.69
N GLN A 139 0.44 7.93 34.27
CA GLN A 139 0.60 8.87 35.39
C GLN A 139 0.40 10.34 34.96
N ARG A 140 0.76 10.71 33.74
CA ARG A 140 0.59 12.08 33.25
C ARG A 140 -0.84 12.39 32.82
N ILE A 141 -1.62 11.41 32.38
CA ILE A 141 -3.00 11.63 31.93
C ILE A 141 -3.88 12.23 33.04
N THR A 142 -3.59 11.95 34.30
CA THR A 142 -4.35 12.51 35.42
C THR A 142 -4.04 13.98 35.74
N HIS A 143 -2.94 14.52 35.21
CA HIS A 143 -2.41 15.82 35.65
C HIS A 143 -2.04 16.79 34.51
N ASP A 144 -1.59 16.29 33.36
CA ASP A 144 -1.03 17.11 32.29
C ASP A 144 -1.13 16.44 30.90
N VAL A 145 -2.35 16.20 30.42
CA VAL A 145 -2.56 15.70 29.04
C VAL A 145 -2.07 16.72 28.01
N GLN A 146 -2.34 18.01 28.24
CA GLN A 146 -2.04 19.07 27.28
C GLN A 146 -0.52 19.28 27.11
N GLY A 147 0.24 19.34 28.20
CA GLY A 147 1.70 19.45 28.15
C GLY A 147 2.33 18.26 27.47
N MET A 148 1.85 17.05 27.73
CA MET A 148 2.33 15.85 27.03
C MET A 148 2.10 15.92 25.51
N VAL A 149 0.92 16.33 25.06
CA VAL A 149 0.65 16.51 23.62
C VAL A 149 1.57 17.57 23.03
N GLN A 150 1.72 18.72 23.69
CA GLN A 150 2.56 19.82 23.23
C GLN A 150 4.05 19.46 23.16
N GLU A 151 4.57 18.73 24.14
CA GLU A 151 5.95 18.23 24.16
C GLU A 151 6.22 17.31 22.97
N ASN A 152 5.32 16.34 22.71
CA ASN A 152 5.47 15.41 21.58
C ASN A 152 5.44 16.14 20.23
N MET A 153 4.53 17.11 20.07
CA MET A 153 4.47 17.94 18.86
C MET A 153 5.72 18.80 18.69
N SER A 154 6.23 19.40 19.78
CA SER A 154 7.44 20.21 19.77
C SER A 154 8.67 19.38 19.39
N ASP A 155 8.83 18.20 19.99
CA ASP A 155 9.91 17.25 19.66
C ASP A 155 9.85 16.83 18.18
N ALA A 156 8.66 16.49 17.67
CA ALA A 156 8.49 16.15 16.26
C ALA A 156 8.82 17.33 15.34
N TYR A 157 8.40 18.55 15.68
CA TYR A 157 8.75 19.75 14.91
C TYR A 157 10.27 19.99 14.88
N ILE A 158 10.94 19.88 16.04
CA ILE A 158 12.40 19.99 16.14
C ILE A 158 13.07 18.95 15.24
N LYS A 159 12.66 17.68 15.33
CA LYS A 159 13.18 16.58 14.49
C LYS A 159 12.98 16.84 13.00
N LEU A 160 11.79 17.27 12.59
CA LEU A 160 11.51 17.56 11.18
C LEU A 160 12.30 18.78 10.68
N SER A 161 12.59 19.74 11.56
CA SER A 161 13.36 20.94 11.23
C SER A 161 14.86 20.70 10.99
N THR A 162 15.40 19.54 11.39
CA THR A 162 16.81 19.21 11.15
C THR A 162 17.11 18.93 9.67
N GLY A 163 16.08 18.53 8.90
CA GLY A 163 16.22 18.10 7.51
C GLY A 163 16.90 16.74 7.35
N LEU A 164 17.17 16.02 8.44
CA LEU A 164 17.80 14.71 8.41
C LEU A 164 16.74 13.61 8.23
N TYR A 165 16.99 12.67 7.31
CA TYR A 165 16.09 11.53 7.10
C TYR A 165 15.97 10.64 8.35
N ALA A 166 17.03 10.50 9.16
CA ALA A 166 16.97 9.70 10.39
C ALA A 166 15.94 10.25 11.39
N ASP A 167 15.87 11.57 11.54
CA ASP A 167 14.91 12.24 12.41
C ASP A 167 13.49 12.13 11.85
N TYR A 168 13.33 12.33 10.54
CA TYR A 168 12.07 12.09 9.85
C TYR A 168 11.54 10.66 10.05
N ALA A 169 12.42 9.66 9.86
CA ALA A 169 12.10 8.25 10.05
C ALA A 169 11.79 7.93 11.52
N SER A 170 12.43 8.59 12.48
CA SER A 170 12.12 8.48 13.90
C SER A 170 10.69 8.94 14.20
N VAL A 171 10.26 10.08 13.65
CA VAL A 171 8.88 10.57 13.78
C VAL A 171 7.88 9.57 13.18
N GLN A 172 8.17 8.99 12.01
CA GLN A 172 7.31 7.95 11.42
C GLN A 172 7.23 6.68 12.27
N SER A 173 8.36 6.23 12.80
CA SER A 173 8.40 5.06 13.68
C SER A 173 7.57 5.29 14.94
N GLU A 174 7.62 6.49 15.50
CA GLU A 174 6.85 6.86 16.68
C GLU A 174 5.34 6.89 16.41
N ILE A 175 4.93 7.45 15.27
CA ILE A 175 3.54 7.40 14.80
C ILE A 175 3.05 5.96 14.65
N GLY A 176 3.86 5.09 14.03
CA GLY A 176 3.54 3.67 13.88
C GLY A 176 3.40 2.96 15.23
N ARG A 177 4.31 3.23 16.17
CA ARG A 177 4.27 2.69 17.53
C ARG A 177 3.00 3.11 18.27
N LEU A 178 2.69 4.41 18.28
CA LEU A 178 1.50 4.94 18.95
C LEU A 178 0.20 4.44 18.31
N ARG A 179 0.17 4.28 16.98
CA ARG A 179 -0.98 3.69 16.28
C ARG A 179 -1.23 2.26 16.73
N MET A 180 -0.20 1.42 16.75
CA MET A 180 -0.32 0.03 17.24
C MET A 180 -0.74 0.00 18.71
N CYS A 181 -0.16 0.86 19.53
CA CYS A 181 -0.51 1.00 20.93
C CYS A 181 -1.99 1.35 21.13
N ALA A 182 -2.50 2.36 20.42
CA ALA A 182 -3.90 2.79 20.50
C ALA A 182 -4.87 1.71 19.97
N LEU A 183 -4.51 1.00 18.88
CA LEU A 183 -5.32 -0.10 18.36
C LEU A 183 -5.41 -1.27 19.34
N THR A 184 -4.28 -1.68 19.93
CA THR A 184 -4.24 -2.74 20.94
C THR A 184 -5.07 -2.36 22.17
N GLY A 185 -4.92 -1.14 22.69
CA GLY A 185 -5.70 -0.66 23.83
C GLY A 185 -7.21 -0.66 23.54
N ASN A 186 -7.63 -0.13 22.40
CA ASN A 186 -9.04 -0.15 21.98
C ASN A 186 -9.58 -1.59 21.79
N GLY A 187 -8.75 -2.51 21.29
CA GLY A 187 -9.10 -3.92 21.13
C GLY A 187 -9.36 -4.66 22.45
N MET A 188 -8.80 -4.19 23.57
CA MET A 188 -9.00 -4.78 24.90
C MET A 188 -10.28 -4.31 25.59
N ARG A 189 -10.87 -3.18 25.14
CA ARG A 189 -12.05 -2.58 25.76
C ARG A 189 -13.25 -3.54 25.86
N PRO A 190 -13.63 -4.33 24.83
CA PRO A 190 -14.74 -5.28 24.96
C PRO A 190 -14.51 -6.33 26.06
N ALA A 191 -13.27 -6.79 26.26
CA ALA A 191 -12.95 -7.75 27.30
C ALA A 191 -13.02 -7.12 28.71
N LEU A 192 -12.58 -5.86 28.85
CA LEU A 192 -12.76 -5.09 30.08
C LEU A 192 -14.24 -4.86 30.43
N MET A 193 -15.07 -4.54 29.42
CA MET A 193 -16.53 -4.40 29.63
C MET A 193 -17.17 -5.72 30.05
N HIS A 194 -16.73 -6.84 29.47
CA HIS A 194 -17.20 -8.15 29.90
C HIS A 194 -16.83 -8.46 31.35
N VAL A 195 -15.63 -8.07 31.80
CA VAL A 195 -15.24 -8.18 33.22
C VAL A 195 -16.12 -7.29 34.11
N LEU A 196 -16.45 -6.08 33.65
CA LEU A 196 -17.34 -5.17 34.36
C LEU A 196 -18.75 -5.76 34.57
N ASP A 197 -19.30 -6.44 33.57
CA ASP A 197 -20.63 -7.09 33.64
C ASP A 197 -20.71 -8.17 34.73
N HIS A 198 -19.56 -8.72 35.15
CA HIS A 198 -19.45 -9.76 36.18
C HIS A 198 -18.87 -9.22 37.50
N CYS A 199 -18.68 -7.90 37.62
CA CYS A 199 -18.07 -7.27 38.79
C CYS A 199 -19.07 -7.22 39.96
N PRO A 200 -18.67 -7.64 41.19
CA PRO A 200 -19.52 -7.45 42.36
C PRO A 200 -19.85 -5.97 42.61
N PRO A 201 -21.06 -5.64 43.09
CA PRO A 201 -21.50 -4.24 43.25
C PRO A 201 -20.55 -3.36 44.06
N ASP A 202 -19.98 -3.89 45.15
CA ASP A 202 -19.07 -3.15 46.04
C ASP A 202 -17.74 -2.78 45.37
N ASN A 203 -17.38 -3.47 44.29
CA ASN A 203 -16.13 -3.33 43.56
C ASN A 203 -16.32 -2.60 42.21
N LEU A 204 -17.57 -2.39 41.81
CA LEU A 204 -17.93 -1.80 40.52
C LEU A 204 -17.29 -0.45 40.31
N ARG A 205 -17.20 0.37 41.37
CA ARG A 205 -16.62 1.72 41.30
C ARG A 205 -15.16 1.71 40.88
N ALA A 206 -14.29 0.97 41.58
CA ALA A 206 -12.86 1.00 41.29
C ALA A 206 -12.54 0.41 39.91
N LEU A 207 -13.24 -0.67 39.51
CA LEU A 207 -13.10 -1.21 38.16
C LEU A 207 -13.61 -0.23 37.09
N SER A 208 -14.72 0.45 37.33
CA SER A 208 -15.24 1.47 36.40
C SER A 208 -14.25 2.61 36.24
N GLU A 209 -13.71 3.13 37.34
CA GLU A 209 -12.68 4.19 37.33
C GLU A 209 -11.43 3.73 36.57
N PHE A 210 -10.97 2.49 36.77
CA PHE A 210 -9.88 1.90 36.00
C PHE A 210 -10.19 1.86 34.50
N ILE A 211 -11.36 1.35 34.10
CA ILE A 211 -11.76 1.22 32.69
C ILE A 211 -11.86 2.58 32.00
N ILE A 212 -12.36 3.59 32.72
CA ILE A 212 -12.41 4.98 32.25
C ILE A 212 -10.99 5.47 31.99
N ARG A 213 -10.08 5.39 32.97
CA ARG A 213 -8.67 5.82 32.82
C ARG A 213 -7.93 5.08 31.71
N PHE A 214 -8.17 3.77 31.59
CA PHE A 214 -7.61 2.96 30.51
C PHE A 214 -8.09 3.47 29.13
N SER A 215 -9.38 3.77 29.00
CA SER A 215 -9.97 4.29 27.76
C SER A 215 -9.48 5.70 27.45
N GLU A 216 -9.29 6.54 28.47
CA GLU A 216 -8.65 7.85 28.34
C GLU A 216 -7.22 7.71 27.85
N CYS A 217 -6.45 6.76 28.37
CA CYS A 217 -5.09 6.48 27.90
C CYS A 217 -5.04 6.09 26.43
N ALA A 218 -5.85 5.13 26.00
CA ALA A 218 -5.94 4.75 24.58
C ALA A 218 -6.35 5.94 23.69
N THR A 219 -7.25 6.80 24.19
CA THR A 219 -7.70 8.01 23.47
C THR A 219 -6.59 9.05 23.36
N VAL A 220 -5.86 9.33 24.44
CA VAL A 220 -4.76 10.29 24.45
C VAL A 220 -3.62 9.82 23.53
N LEU A 221 -3.27 8.54 23.56
CA LEU A 221 -2.29 7.95 22.64
C LEU A 221 -2.70 8.12 21.17
N ARG A 222 -3.98 7.89 20.86
CA ARG A 222 -4.52 8.15 19.52
C ARG A 222 -4.41 9.62 19.14
N ASN A 223 -4.77 10.54 20.05
CA ASN A 223 -4.70 11.97 19.79
C ASN A 223 -3.26 12.45 19.57
N ILE A 224 -2.28 11.95 20.33
CA ILE A 224 -0.86 12.23 20.08
C ILE A 224 -0.47 11.73 18.69
N MET A 225 -0.81 10.48 18.37
CA MET A 225 -0.54 9.89 17.05
C MET A 225 -1.12 10.73 15.91
N GLU A 226 -2.37 11.16 16.02
CA GLU A 226 -3.04 12.00 15.03
C GLU A 226 -2.36 13.37 14.89
N ASN A 227 -1.95 14.00 16.00
CA ASN A 227 -1.23 15.27 15.96
C ASN A 227 0.17 15.14 15.34
N LEU A 228 0.89 14.06 15.62
CA LEU A 228 2.18 13.76 15.00
C LEU A 228 2.02 13.49 13.50
N GLU A 229 0.98 12.74 13.12
CA GLU A 229 0.60 12.52 11.72
C GLU A 229 0.33 13.85 11.01
N GLN A 230 -0.50 14.72 11.59
CA GLN A 230 -0.77 16.05 11.02
C GLN A 230 0.51 16.88 10.90
N THR A 231 1.37 16.87 11.92
CA THR A 231 2.66 17.59 11.90
C THR A 231 3.54 17.09 10.75
N ARG A 232 3.63 15.78 10.54
CA ARG A 232 4.35 15.19 9.40
C ARG A 232 3.72 15.59 8.06
N LEU A 233 2.39 15.54 7.95
CA LEU A 233 1.67 15.92 6.72
C LEU A 233 1.85 17.41 6.39
N PHE A 234 1.89 18.29 7.40
CA PHE A 234 2.22 19.70 7.23
C PHE A 234 3.66 19.87 6.75
N PHE A 235 4.61 19.11 7.29
CA PHE A 235 5.99 19.13 6.79
C PHE A 235 6.07 18.72 5.30
N LEU A 236 5.36 17.66 4.89
CA LEU A 236 5.33 17.24 3.48
C LEU A 236 4.72 18.30 2.54
N ASN A 237 3.74 19.07 3.02
CA ASN A 237 3.03 20.04 2.18
C ASN A 237 3.59 21.45 2.20
N SER A 238 4.17 21.86 3.33
CA SER A 238 4.52 23.25 3.64
C SER A 238 5.94 23.38 4.19
N GLY A 239 6.70 22.28 4.29
CA GLY A 239 8.09 22.30 4.73
C GLY A 239 9.00 23.08 3.79
N SER A 240 10.12 23.56 4.32
CA SER A 240 11.14 24.23 3.52
C SER A 240 11.62 23.31 2.38
N PRO A 241 11.71 23.79 1.13
CA PRO A 241 12.23 23.01 -0.01
C PRO A 241 13.58 22.36 0.26
N LEU A 242 14.46 23.08 0.97
CA LEU A 242 15.80 22.59 1.32
C LEU A 242 15.75 21.39 2.27
N LEU A 243 14.88 21.45 3.29
CA LEU A 243 14.69 20.36 4.24
C LEU A 243 14.06 19.15 3.54
N LEU A 244 13.02 19.37 2.73
CA LEU A 244 12.35 18.31 1.98
C LEU A 244 13.31 17.62 1.00
N THR A 245 14.14 18.39 0.29
CA THR A 245 15.19 17.86 -0.61
C THR A 245 16.12 16.92 0.15
N THR A 246 16.60 17.35 1.32
CA THR A 246 17.58 16.60 2.12
C THR A 246 16.95 15.32 2.71
N VAL A 247 15.75 15.42 3.26
CA VAL A 247 15.00 14.26 3.79
C VAL A 247 14.70 13.28 2.68
N LEU A 248 14.20 13.74 1.52
CA LEU A 248 13.89 12.87 0.38
C LEU A 248 15.13 12.16 -0.14
N GLN A 249 16.26 12.87 -0.29
CA GLN A 249 17.50 12.26 -0.71
C GLN A 249 17.94 11.15 0.25
N GLY A 250 17.94 11.42 1.56
CA GLY A 250 18.27 10.41 2.57
C GLY A 250 17.30 9.22 2.58
N ALA A 251 16.01 9.47 2.35
CA ALA A 251 15.00 8.41 2.24
C ALA A 251 15.25 7.49 1.04
N VAL A 252 15.57 8.08 -0.12
CA VAL A 252 15.90 7.33 -1.34
C VAL A 252 17.20 6.55 -1.15
N ASP A 253 18.25 7.16 -0.58
CA ASP A 253 19.53 6.50 -0.33
C ASP A 253 19.37 5.31 0.63
N SER A 254 18.57 5.46 1.69
CA SER A 254 18.20 4.38 2.60
C SER A 254 17.46 3.24 1.88
N ALA A 255 16.49 3.57 1.02
CA ALA A 255 15.71 2.57 0.28
C ALA A 255 16.55 1.83 -0.77
N VAL A 256 17.40 2.55 -1.52
CA VAL A 256 18.30 2.00 -2.54
C VAL A 256 19.43 1.19 -1.90
N GLY A 257 20.02 1.68 -0.80
CA GLY A 257 21.13 1.04 -0.09
C GLY A 257 20.79 -0.33 0.48
N ARG A 258 19.50 -0.63 0.70
CA ARG A 258 19.03 -1.99 1.05
C ARG A 258 19.24 -2.99 -0.08
N GLY A 259 19.42 -2.54 -1.33
CA GLY A 259 19.69 -3.41 -2.48
C GLY A 259 18.56 -4.38 -2.82
N ARG A 260 17.35 -4.13 -2.33
CA ARG A 260 16.19 -5.03 -2.49
C ARG A 260 15.28 -4.59 -3.61
N ARG A 261 14.56 -5.57 -4.18
CA ARG A 261 13.45 -5.29 -5.10
C ARG A 261 12.17 -5.09 -4.30
N PHE A 262 11.35 -4.12 -4.68
CA PHE A 262 10.03 -3.91 -4.10
C PHE A 262 8.97 -4.62 -4.94
N VAL A 263 8.17 -5.46 -4.27
CA VAL A 263 7.03 -6.15 -4.86
C VAL A 263 5.80 -5.96 -3.97
N SER A 264 4.62 -5.83 -4.56
CA SER A 264 3.36 -5.75 -3.81
C SER A 264 2.41 -6.82 -4.30
N THR A 265 1.55 -7.33 -3.41
CA THR A 265 0.40 -8.16 -3.80
C THR A 265 -0.62 -7.39 -4.62
N HIS A 266 -0.58 -6.06 -4.53
CA HIS A 266 -1.54 -5.13 -5.14
C HIS A 266 -1.02 -4.49 -6.43
N SER A 267 0.23 -4.81 -6.83
CA SER A 267 0.82 -4.31 -8.06
C SER A 267 1.50 -5.45 -8.84
N PRO A 268 1.19 -5.64 -10.14
CA PRO A 268 1.90 -6.62 -10.96
C PRO A 268 3.31 -6.15 -11.36
N TYR A 269 3.61 -4.86 -11.15
CA TYR A 269 4.92 -4.26 -11.42
C TYR A 269 5.87 -4.51 -10.27
N LYS A 270 7.17 -4.39 -10.52
CA LYS A 270 8.20 -4.65 -9.51
C LYS A 270 9.34 -3.68 -9.67
N LEU A 271 9.59 -2.89 -8.63
CA LEU A 271 10.58 -1.82 -8.66
C LEU A 271 11.96 -2.31 -8.22
N HIS A 272 12.95 -2.11 -9.07
CA HIS A 272 14.36 -2.27 -8.75
C HIS A 272 14.91 -1.04 -8.01
N PRO A 273 16.06 -1.16 -7.32
CA PRO A 273 16.71 -0.01 -6.69
C PRO A 273 16.93 1.17 -7.65
N ALA A 274 17.23 0.91 -8.93
CA ALA A 274 17.38 1.96 -9.94
C ALA A 274 16.07 2.74 -10.22
N ASP A 275 14.91 2.07 -10.10
CA ASP A 275 13.59 2.70 -10.25
C ASP A 275 13.29 3.58 -9.03
N ILE A 276 13.57 3.08 -7.82
CA ILE A 276 13.45 3.85 -6.58
C ILE A 276 14.35 5.09 -6.60
N GLY A 277 15.58 4.96 -7.13
CA GLY A 277 16.50 6.08 -7.33
C GLY A 277 15.94 7.22 -8.19
N ARG A 278 14.92 6.95 -9.04
CA ARG A 278 14.25 8.00 -9.83
C ARG A 278 13.33 8.91 -9.00
N LEU A 279 13.00 8.53 -7.77
CA LEU A 279 12.25 9.39 -6.84
C LEU A 279 13.12 10.46 -6.20
N ALA A 280 14.45 10.38 -6.29
CA ALA A 280 15.36 11.39 -5.74
C ALA A 280 15.06 12.80 -6.29
N PRO A 281 15.42 13.87 -5.54
CA PRO A 281 15.24 15.24 -5.99
C PRO A 281 15.85 15.47 -7.39
N GLY A 282 15.16 16.23 -8.24
CA GLY A 282 15.68 16.56 -9.57
C GLY A 282 15.67 15.42 -10.60
N LYS A 283 15.15 14.23 -10.28
CA LYS A 283 15.18 13.07 -11.19
C LYS A 283 13.85 12.82 -11.90
N TRP A 284 13.93 12.44 -13.17
CA TRP A 284 12.78 12.04 -13.96
C TRP A 284 12.33 10.64 -13.55
N LEU A 285 11.04 10.51 -13.21
CA LEU A 285 10.43 9.19 -13.00
C LEU A 285 10.51 8.36 -14.28
N ASN A 286 10.52 7.04 -14.11
CA ASN A 286 10.28 6.12 -15.21
C ASN A 286 8.85 5.57 -15.16
N ASP A 287 8.51 4.85 -16.21
CA ASP A 287 7.22 4.19 -16.37
C ASP A 287 6.98 3.10 -15.31
N GLU A 288 8.00 2.38 -14.86
CA GLU A 288 7.87 1.37 -13.80
C GLU A 288 7.34 1.98 -12.50
N VAL A 289 7.88 3.12 -12.04
CA VAL A 289 7.37 3.81 -10.84
C VAL A 289 5.92 4.26 -11.03
N VAL A 290 5.61 4.92 -12.16
CA VAL A 290 4.25 5.41 -12.44
C VAL A 290 3.25 4.26 -12.48
N ASN A 291 3.56 3.19 -13.19
CA ASN A 291 2.71 2.01 -13.31
C ASN A 291 2.55 1.27 -11.97
N PHE A 292 3.62 1.16 -11.19
CA PHE A 292 3.57 0.50 -9.88
C PHE A 292 2.60 1.20 -8.94
N VAL A 293 2.75 2.52 -8.79
CA VAL A 293 1.91 3.34 -7.89
C VAL A 293 0.48 3.42 -8.39
N ALA A 294 0.26 3.62 -9.70
CA ALA A 294 -1.08 3.60 -10.28
C ALA A 294 -1.81 2.28 -10.04
N ALA A 295 -1.10 1.15 -10.07
CA ALA A 295 -1.68 -0.15 -9.76
C ALA A 295 -2.05 -0.29 -8.28
N LEU A 296 -1.22 0.21 -7.35
CA LEU A 296 -1.58 0.27 -5.93
C LEU A 296 -2.90 1.01 -5.72
N TRP A 297 -3.04 2.21 -6.28
CA TRP A 297 -4.25 3.01 -6.13
C TRP A 297 -5.47 2.42 -6.85
N THR A 298 -5.25 1.63 -7.90
CA THR A 298 -6.35 0.84 -8.51
C THR A 298 -6.86 -0.22 -7.54
N PHE A 299 -5.97 -0.83 -6.75
CA PHE A 299 -6.35 -1.86 -5.77
C PHE A 299 -6.99 -1.27 -4.51
N ASP A 300 -6.49 -0.13 -4.03
CA ASP A 300 -7.00 0.56 -2.83
C ASP A 300 -8.51 0.83 -2.89
N GLY A 301 -9.10 0.84 -4.09
CA GLY A 301 -10.54 0.65 -4.26
C GLY A 301 -11.36 1.74 -3.58
N THR A 302 -10.88 2.99 -3.60
CA THR A 302 -11.54 4.15 -2.99
C THR A 302 -12.82 4.53 -3.75
N GLY A 303 -13.81 3.64 -3.75
CA GLY A 303 -15.22 3.84 -4.13
C GLY A 303 -15.54 4.30 -5.55
N GLY A 304 -14.54 4.66 -6.36
CA GLY A 304 -14.74 5.28 -7.67
C GLY A 304 -14.89 4.26 -8.79
N ASP A 305 -15.75 4.56 -9.76
CA ASP A 305 -15.90 3.75 -10.96
C ASP A 305 -14.90 4.16 -12.05
N PHE A 306 -13.64 3.76 -11.88
CA PHE A 306 -12.57 4.12 -12.80
C PHE A 306 -11.69 2.94 -13.22
N LEU A 307 -10.97 3.14 -14.32
CA LEU A 307 -9.89 2.28 -14.79
C LEU A 307 -8.63 3.11 -14.98
N ILE A 308 -7.51 2.69 -14.40
CA ILE A 308 -6.20 3.25 -14.77
C ILE A 308 -5.51 2.30 -15.76
N LEU A 309 -5.22 2.80 -16.95
CA LEU A 309 -4.44 2.09 -17.96
C LEU A 309 -2.94 2.24 -17.66
N PRO A 310 -2.10 1.28 -18.05
CA PRO A 310 -0.65 1.44 -17.93
C PRO A 310 -0.11 2.41 -18.97
N THR A 311 1.04 3.03 -18.69
CA THR A 311 1.75 3.95 -19.62
C THR A 311 2.05 3.32 -20.98
N SER A 312 2.26 2.00 -20.99
CA SER A 312 2.49 1.22 -22.21
C SER A 312 1.28 1.21 -23.17
N PHE A 313 0.07 1.48 -22.69
CA PHE A 313 -1.13 1.48 -23.53
C PHE A 313 -1.01 2.54 -24.63
N ALA A 314 -0.79 3.79 -24.26
CA ALA A 314 -0.70 4.90 -25.21
C ALA A 314 0.47 4.70 -26.18
N THR A 315 1.63 4.29 -25.66
CA THR A 315 2.85 4.06 -26.45
C THR A 315 2.67 2.96 -27.50
N LEU A 316 1.94 1.89 -27.17
CA LEU A 316 1.77 0.75 -28.09
C LEU A 316 0.60 0.93 -29.06
N HIS A 317 -0.46 1.61 -28.64
CA HIS A 317 -1.73 1.62 -29.35
C HIS A 317 -2.09 2.98 -29.95
N LEU A 318 -1.35 4.06 -29.66
CA LEU A 318 -1.58 5.37 -30.29
C LEU A 318 -0.32 5.85 -31.04
N ASP A 319 -0.53 6.56 -32.14
CA ASP A 319 0.55 7.28 -32.83
C ASP A 319 0.84 8.64 -32.17
N LEU A 320 1.55 8.63 -31.04
CA LEU A 320 1.80 9.84 -30.25
C LEU A 320 2.59 10.93 -31.00
N GLY A 321 3.38 10.56 -32.02
CA GLY A 321 4.28 11.51 -32.70
C GLY A 321 3.62 12.47 -33.68
N LYS A 322 2.46 12.12 -34.28
CA LYS A 322 1.84 12.99 -35.32
C LYS A 322 0.32 12.92 -35.38
N THR A 323 -0.26 11.72 -35.37
CA THR A 323 -1.69 11.56 -35.74
C THR A 323 -2.61 11.14 -34.60
N PHE A 324 -2.05 10.64 -33.48
CA PHE A 324 -2.77 9.93 -32.42
C PHE A 324 -3.55 8.70 -32.88
N ALA A 325 -3.41 8.28 -34.14
CA ALA A 325 -4.20 7.22 -34.73
C ALA A 325 -4.12 5.93 -33.90
N LEU A 326 -5.29 5.32 -33.66
CA LEU A 326 -5.42 4.07 -32.96
C LEU A 326 -4.84 2.91 -33.80
N ARG A 327 -3.88 2.21 -33.24
CA ARG A 327 -3.20 1.06 -33.82
C ARG A 327 -3.71 -0.21 -33.16
N ARG A 328 -3.78 -1.31 -33.91
CA ARG A 328 -4.01 -2.67 -33.38
C ARG A 328 -5.21 -2.73 -32.42
N GLN A 329 -6.37 -2.25 -32.86
CA GLN A 329 -7.59 -2.12 -32.04
C GLN A 329 -7.93 -3.40 -31.25
N ASN A 330 -7.77 -4.57 -31.87
CA ASN A 330 -8.00 -5.88 -31.24
C ASN A 330 -7.01 -6.22 -30.11
N GLU A 331 -5.78 -5.70 -30.17
CA GLU A 331 -4.79 -5.83 -29.10
C GLU A 331 -5.04 -4.80 -28.00
N ALA A 332 -5.43 -3.57 -28.35
CA ALA A 332 -5.73 -2.50 -27.40
C ALA A 332 -6.81 -2.92 -26.39
N VAL A 333 -7.91 -3.52 -26.84
CA VAL A 333 -9.00 -4.00 -25.97
C VAL A 333 -8.63 -5.20 -25.08
N LYS A 334 -7.44 -5.77 -25.26
CA LYS A 334 -6.89 -6.88 -24.46
C LYS A 334 -5.63 -6.47 -23.69
N HIS A 335 -5.30 -5.17 -23.66
CA HIS A 335 -4.06 -4.67 -23.06
C HIS A 335 -4.19 -4.52 -21.54
N GLY A 336 -3.22 -5.03 -20.80
CA GLY A 336 -3.13 -4.87 -19.34
C GLY A 336 -4.44 -5.27 -18.62
N ALA A 337 -4.98 -4.35 -17.83
CA ALA A 337 -6.18 -4.54 -17.01
C ALA A 337 -7.47 -4.77 -17.81
N LEU A 338 -7.49 -4.46 -19.12
CA LEU A 338 -8.64 -4.77 -19.99
C LEU A 338 -8.75 -6.26 -20.31
N LYS A 339 -7.66 -7.03 -20.13
CA LYS A 339 -7.65 -8.45 -20.48
C LYS A 339 -8.62 -9.25 -19.60
N GLY A 340 -9.66 -9.80 -20.23
CA GLY A 340 -10.65 -10.65 -19.56
C GLY A 340 -11.74 -9.88 -18.82
N VAL A 341 -11.80 -8.56 -18.95
CA VAL A 341 -12.74 -7.73 -18.18
C VAL A 341 -14.21 -8.00 -18.50
N GLY A 342 -14.54 -8.42 -19.73
CA GLY A 342 -15.93 -8.73 -20.11
C GLY A 342 -16.58 -9.84 -19.29
N THR A 343 -15.80 -10.69 -18.61
CA THR A 343 -16.33 -11.71 -17.68
C THR A 343 -16.61 -11.18 -16.27
N ARG A 344 -16.10 -10.00 -15.94
CA ARG A 344 -16.12 -9.41 -14.59
C ARG A 344 -16.95 -8.14 -14.51
N ARG A 345 -17.26 -7.52 -15.64
CA ARG A 345 -17.90 -6.21 -15.68
C ARG A 345 -18.90 -6.13 -16.85
N PRO A 346 -20.13 -5.61 -16.62
CA PRO A 346 -21.16 -5.54 -17.65
C PRO A 346 -21.20 -4.22 -18.45
N ASN A 347 -20.45 -3.20 -18.03
CA ASN A 347 -20.50 -1.84 -18.58
C ASN A 347 -19.14 -1.15 -18.58
N LEU A 348 -19.01 -0.01 -19.27
CA LEU A 348 -17.85 0.87 -19.19
C LEU A 348 -17.65 1.42 -17.77
N TRP A 349 -16.42 1.80 -17.45
CA TRP A 349 -16.10 2.63 -16.29
C TRP A 349 -16.52 4.06 -16.55
N GLN A 350 -17.05 4.76 -15.54
CA GLN A 350 -17.31 6.20 -15.64
C GLN A 350 -16.08 6.95 -16.13
N LYS A 351 -14.90 6.65 -15.56
CA LYS A 351 -13.62 7.24 -16.00
C LYS A 351 -12.61 6.20 -16.46
N ILE A 352 -11.95 6.45 -17.58
CA ILE A 352 -10.73 5.73 -17.96
C ILE A 352 -9.57 6.71 -17.97
N ILE A 353 -8.61 6.50 -17.07
CA ILE A 353 -7.46 7.35 -16.82
C ILE A 353 -6.25 6.70 -17.47
N MET A 354 -5.55 7.45 -18.32
CA MET A 354 -4.42 6.96 -19.11
C MET A 354 -3.22 7.89 -18.90
N PRO A 355 -2.23 7.50 -18.07
CA PRO A 355 -0.93 8.16 -18.09
C PRO A 355 -0.28 7.92 -19.44
N VAL A 356 0.30 8.97 -20.00
CA VAL A 356 1.01 8.97 -21.28
C VAL A 356 2.42 9.47 -21.05
N VAL A 357 3.38 8.78 -21.65
CA VAL A 357 4.76 9.24 -21.76
C VAL A 357 5.09 9.45 -23.23
N HIS A 358 5.53 10.65 -23.59
CA HIS A 358 5.92 10.99 -24.96
C HIS A 358 6.99 12.07 -24.97
N ASP A 359 8.08 11.84 -25.70
CA ASP A 359 9.25 12.72 -25.75
C ASP A 359 9.70 13.14 -24.35
N GLU A 360 9.87 12.11 -23.51
CA GLU A 360 10.33 12.19 -22.12
C GLU A 360 9.45 13.02 -21.16
N HIS A 361 8.23 13.37 -21.59
CA HIS A 361 7.25 14.09 -20.79
C HIS A 361 6.07 13.19 -20.39
N PHE A 362 5.65 13.28 -19.12
CA PHE A 362 4.47 12.59 -18.60
C PHE A 362 3.27 13.54 -18.51
N TYR A 363 2.11 13.06 -18.94
CA TYR A 363 0.82 13.73 -18.77
C TYR A 363 -0.29 12.69 -18.63
N VAL A 364 -1.51 13.12 -18.28
CA VAL A 364 -2.66 12.22 -18.12
C VAL A 364 -3.74 12.58 -19.12
N VAL A 365 -4.34 11.56 -19.72
CA VAL A 365 -5.57 11.69 -20.51
C VAL A 365 -6.69 10.97 -19.78
N VAL A 366 -7.81 11.65 -19.60
CA VAL A 366 -9.00 11.10 -18.95
C VAL A 366 -10.13 11.03 -19.97
N MET A 367 -10.71 9.85 -20.14
CA MET A 367 -11.96 9.64 -20.85
C MET A 367 -13.08 9.53 -19.82
N ASP A 368 -13.88 10.58 -19.70
CA ASP A 368 -15.14 10.52 -18.97
C ASP A 368 -16.21 9.98 -19.93
N THR A 369 -16.58 8.71 -19.72
CA THR A 369 -17.52 8.01 -20.60
C THR A 369 -18.97 8.38 -20.30
N SER A 370 -19.26 8.90 -19.10
CA SER A 370 -20.58 9.38 -18.72
C SER A 370 -20.89 10.72 -19.41
N LEU A 371 -19.88 11.58 -19.54
CA LEU A 371 -20.00 12.87 -20.21
C LEU A 371 -19.56 12.84 -21.68
N ALA A 372 -18.94 11.74 -22.14
CA ALA A 372 -18.25 11.63 -23.43
C ALA A 372 -17.22 12.77 -23.65
N VAL A 373 -16.38 13.01 -22.65
CA VAL A 373 -15.34 14.06 -22.70
C VAL A 373 -13.95 13.46 -22.55
N VAL A 374 -13.04 13.84 -23.45
CA VAL A 374 -11.61 13.59 -23.29
C VAL A 374 -10.96 14.84 -22.70
N THR A 375 -10.36 14.72 -21.52
CA THR A 375 -9.63 15.82 -20.87
C THR A 375 -8.15 15.46 -20.75
N VAL A 376 -7.28 16.36 -21.21
CA VAL A 376 -5.83 16.23 -21.02
C VAL A 376 -5.38 17.07 -19.83
N TYR A 377 -4.68 16.44 -18.88
CA TYR A 377 -4.05 17.06 -17.72
C TYR A 377 -2.54 17.05 -17.96
N ASP A 378 -2.00 18.23 -18.26
CA ASP A 378 -0.59 18.44 -18.58
C ASP A 378 -0.04 19.54 -17.68
N SER A 379 0.95 19.20 -16.87
CA SER A 379 1.57 20.10 -15.90
C SER A 379 2.56 21.08 -16.53
N LEU A 380 2.90 20.94 -17.81
CA LEU A 380 3.77 21.86 -18.54
C LEU A 380 2.97 22.83 -19.40
N SER A 381 2.70 24.03 -18.86
CA SER A 381 1.96 25.12 -19.52
C SER A 381 2.52 25.55 -20.88
N ALA A 382 3.82 25.32 -21.12
CA ALA A 382 4.48 25.59 -22.40
C ALA A 382 3.93 24.71 -23.55
N ARG A 383 3.35 23.55 -23.25
CA ARG A 383 2.69 22.67 -24.23
C ARG A 383 1.20 22.94 -24.29
N LYS A 384 0.81 24.12 -24.79
CA LYS A 384 -0.61 24.38 -25.11
C LYS A 384 -1.08 23.39 -26.18
N TRP A 385 -2.03 22.54 -25.80
CA TRP A 385 -2.66 21.59 -26.70
C TRP A 385 -3.43 22.33 -27.80
N ARG A 386 -2.99 22.19 -29.05
CA ARG A 386 -3.68 22.77 -30.20
C ARG A 386 -5.01 22.05 -30.40
N LYS A 387 -6.05 22.79 -30.79
CA LYS A 387 -7.40 22.26 -31.05
C LYS A 387 -7.38 21.04 -31.98
N GLN A 388 -6.59 21.09 -33.05
CA GLN A 388 -6.47 19.98 -34.01
C GLN A 388 -5.85 18.72 -33.39
N ALA A 389 -4.88 18.86 -32.47
CA ALA A 389 -4.28 17.72 -31.78
C ALA A 389 -5.28 17.07 -30.82
N LEU A 390 -6.04 17.90 -30.08
CA LEU A 390 -7.12 17.42 -29.19
C LEU A 390 -8.21 16.68 -29.98
N GLN A 391 -8.62 17.20 -31.13
CA GLN A 391 -9.62 16.54 -31.99
C GLN A 391 -9.13 15.18 -32.52
N LYS A 392 -7.87 15.08 -32.91
CA LYS A 392 -7.29 13.80 -33.35
C LYS A 392 -7.24 12.78 -32.21
N LEU A 393 -6.75 13.19 -31.04
CA LEU A 393 -6.72 12.36 -29.84
C LEU A 393 -8.13 11.90 -29.45
N GLN A 394 -9.08 12.83 -29.40
CA GLN A 394 -10.49 12.57 -29.14
C GLN A 394 -11.05 11.49 -30.06
N LYS A 395 -10.89 11.66 -31.38
CA LYS A 395 -11.38 10.71 -32.37
C LYS A 395 -10.80 9.32 -32.16
N SER A 396 -9.49 9.21 -31.93
CA SER A 396 -8.84 7.91 -31.72
C SER A 396 -9.26 7.22 -30.41
N LEU A 397 -9.54 8.00 -29.36
CA LEU A 397 -10.03 7.46 -28.08
C LEU A 397 -11.52 7.08 -28.15
N GLU A 398 -12.34 7.86 -28.86
CA GLU A 398 -13.72 7.49 -29.20
C GLU A 398 -13.74 6.17 -30.00
N GLU A 399 -12.90 6.05 -31.04
CA GLU A 399 -12.76 4.81 -31.81
C GLU A 399 -12.37 3.62 -30.91
N PHE A 400 -11.47 3.84 -29.96
CA PHE A 400 -11.07 2.82 -28.98
C PHE A 400 -12.25 2.40 -28.09
N VAL A 401 -12.97 3.34 -27.49
CA VAL A 401 -14.13 3.05 -26.62
C VAL A 401 -15.24 2.34 -27.40
N ASN A 402 -15.54 2.80 -28.62
CA ASN A 402 -16.54 2.18 -29.49
C ASN A 402 -16.15 0.73 -29.83
N HIS A 403 -14.88 0.48 -30.13
CA HIS A 403 -14.37 -0.87 -30.40
C HIS A 403 -14.40 -1.76 -29.15
N LEU A 404 -14.08 -1.20 -27.98
CA LEU A 404 -14.17 -1.91 -26.70
C LEU A 404 -15.61 -2.33 -26.40
N CYS A 405 -16.57 -1.41 -26.49
CA CYS A 405 -17.98 -1.70 -26.29
C CYS A 405 -18.50 -2.77 -27.27
N LYS A 406 -18.16 -2.62 -28.56
CA LYS A 406 -18.53 -3.62 -29.57
C LYS A 406 -17.94 -5.00 -29.26
N THR A 407 -16.68 -5.05 -28.85
CA THR A 407 -15.98 -6.32 -28.54
C THR A 407 -16.57 -7.02 -27.32
N LEU A 408 -17.02 -6.25 -26.33
CA LEU A 408 -17.53 -6.78 -25.06
C LEU A 408 -19.06 -6.80 -24.98
N ALA A 409 -19.75 -6.44 -26.07
CA ALA A 409 -21.21 -6.26 -26.13
C ALA A 409 -21.76 -5.30 -25.05
N TRP A 410 -20.99 -4.26 -24.72
CA TRP A 410 -21.42 -3.20 -23.80
C TRP A 410 -22.15 -2.09 -24.55
N GLN A 411 -22.99 -1.34 -23.83
CA GLN A 411 -23.64 -0.16 -24.36
C GLN A 411 -22.62 0.93 -24.70
N GLN A 412 -22.78 1.56 -25.86
CA GLN A 412 -21.96 2.71 -26.26
C GLN A 412 -22.49 4.00 -25.60
N PRO A 413 -21.61 4.99 -25.34
CA PRO A 413 -22.05 6.33 -24.96
C PRO A 413 -22.98 6.92 -26.03
N ILE A 414 -24.06 7.58 -25.61
CA ILE A 414 -25.10 8.11 -26.51
C ILE A 414 -24.75 9.54 -26.99
N THR A 415 -23.87 10.23 -26.28
CA THR A 415 -23.48 11.62 -26.52
C THR A 415 -22.28 11.73 -27.47
N ALA A 416 -22.27 12.80 -28.27
CA ALA A 416 -21.12 13.11 -29.12
C ALA A 416 -19.91 13.45 -28.26
N TRP A 417 -18.76 12.86 -28.61
CA TRP A 417 -17.53 13.10 -27.87
C TRP A 417 -16.99 14.52 -28.08
N SER A 418 -16.42 15.08 -27.01
CA SER A 418 -15.69 16.34 -27.07
C SER A 418 -14.32 16.22 -26.40
N ALA A 419 -13.43 17.20 -26.63
CA ALA A 419 -12.13 17.22 -25.96
C ALA A 419 -11.67 18.61 -25.54
N LYS A 420 -10.97 18.63 -24.40
CA LYS A 420 -10.41 19.84 -23.81
C LYS A 420 -9.06 19.56 -23.15
N SER A 421 -8.25 20.60 -23.03
CA SER A 421 -7.11 20.63 -22.11
C SER A 421 -7.60 21.19 -20.78
N ALA A 422 -7.22 20.61 -19.66
CA ALA A 422 -7.46 21.20 -18.36
C ALA A 422 -6.58 22.46 -18.23
N THR A 423 -7.20 23.60 -17.93
CA THR A 423 -6.52 24.91 -17.86
C THR A 423 -6.33 25.40 -16.43
N GLU A 424 -7.18 24.98 -15.51
CA GLU A 424 -7.17 25.38 -14.10
C GLU A 424 -6.52 24.29 -13.24
N ILE A 425 -5.32 23.89 -13.63
CA ILE A 425 -4.56 22.83 -12.94
C ILE A 425 -3.19 23.36 -12.52
N PRO A 426 -2.66 22.90 -11.37
CA PRO A 426 -1.32 23.24 -10.94
C PRO A 426 -0.28 22.92 -12.02
N GLN A 427 0.58 23.88 -12.28
CA GLN A 427 1.66 23.76 -13.25
C GLN A 427 2.96 23.43 -12.52
N GLN A 428 3.82 22.64 -13.15
CA GLN A 428 5.19 22.46 -12.66
C GLN A 428 6.05 23.63 -13.14
N SER A 429 7.01 24.05 -12.32
CA SER A 429 7.98 25.10 -12.68
C SER A 429 9.33 24.54 -13.18
N ASN A 430 9.54 23.23 -13.04
CA ASN A 430 10.75 22.52 -13.44
C ASN A 430 10.49 21.52 -14.59
N GLU A 431 11.52 20.83 -15.06
CA GLU A 431 11.43 19.87 -16.18
C GLU A 431 11.27 18.40 -15.74
N HIS A 432 11.39 18.09 -14.45
CA HIS A 432 11.56 16.72 -13.93
C HIS A 432 10.38 16.15 -13.14
N ASP A 433 9.45 16.98 -12.71
CA ASP A 433 8.32 16.58 -11.87
C ASP A 433 7.06 16.17 -12.65
N CYS A 434 7.10 16.12 -13.98
CA CYS A 434 5.94 15.74 -14.79
C CYS A 434 5.38 14.36 -14.44
N GLY A 435 6.25 13.40 -14.09
CA GLY A 435 5.85 12.09 -13.60
C GLY A 435 5.13 12.14 -12.25
N ILE A 436 5.57 13.02 -11.35
CA ILE A 436 4.94 13.21 -10.03
C ILE A 436 3.61 13.92 -10.17
N TYR A 437 3.54 15.00 -10.96
CA TYR A 437 2.28 15.69 -11.27
C TYR A 437 1.27 14.74 -11.94
N THR A 438 1.74 13.87 -12.83
CA THR A 438 0.92 12.81 -13.44
C THR A 438 0.34 11.88 -12.37
N LEU A 439 1.15 11.40 -11.42
CA LEU A 439 0.66 10.59 -10.30
C LEU A 439 -0.34 11.37 -9.43
N LEU A 440 -0.08 12.64 -9.11
CA LEU A 440 -1.01 13.46 -8.33
C LEU A 440 -2.35 13.66 -9.06
N PHE A 441 -2.34 13.97 -10.37
CA PHE A 441 -3.57 14.05 -11.17
C PHE A 441 -4.35 12.74 -11.11
N ILE A 442 -3.68 11.59 -11.31
CA ILE A 442 -4.33 10.27 -11.19
C ILE A 442 -4.99 10.15 -9.82
N ARG A 443 -4.24 10.38 -8.73
CA ARG A 443 -4.78 10.21 -7.37
C ARG A 443 -6.00 11.09 -7.11
N HIS A 444 -5.97 12.34 -7.56
CA HIS A 444 -7.09 13.27 -7.39
C HIS A 444 -8.32 12.78 -8.15
N LEU A 445 -8.12 12.39 -9.41
CA LEU A 445 -9.18 11.93 -10.30
C LEU A 445 -9.79 10.59 -9.89
N THR A 446 -9.06 9.78 -9.13
CA THR A 446 -9.58 8.56 -8.49
C THR A 446 -10.38 8.80 -7.21
N LEU A 447 -10.18 9.96 -6.56
CA LEU A 447 -10.84 10.31 -5.29
C LEU A 447 -11.98 11.32 -5.46
N GLY A 448 -12.04 12.03 -6.59
CA GLY A 448 -13.07 13.00 -6.91
C GLY A 448 -12.92 13.59 -8.32
N ASP A 449 -13.65 14.69 -8.57
CA ASP A 449 -13.64 15.41 -9.85
C ASP A 449 -12.78 16.67 -9.84
N GLU A 450 -12.40 17.13 -8.64
CA GLU A 450 -11.68 18.37 -8.42
C GLU A 450 -10.22 18.12 -8.05
N ILE A 451 -9.33 18.86 -8.71
CA ILE A 451 -7.93 18.93 -8.31
C ILE A 451 -7.82 19.69 -6.98
N ASN A 452 -7.11 19.13 -6.02
CA ASN A 452 -7.04 19.56 -4.61
C ASN A 452 -8.39 19.54 -3.88
N GLY A 453 -9.37 18.77 -4.35
CA GLY A 453 -10.66 18.62 -3.69
C GLY A 453 -10.54 18.08 -2.25
N ALA A 454 -11.57 18.31 -1.43
CA ALA A 454 -11.56 17.96 -0.01
C ALA A 454 -11.28 16.47 0.28
N LYS A 455 -11.65 15.57 -0.65
CA LYS A 455 -11.44 14.12 -0.56
C LYS A 455 -9.98 13.69 -0.79
N VAL A 456 -9.14 14.58 -1.31
CA VAL A 456 -7.72 14.28 -1.56
C VAL A 456 -6.94 14.40 -0.25
N PRO A 457 -6.25 13.33 0.21
CA PRO A 457 -5.37 13.39 1.38
C PRO A 457 -4.29 14.46 1.23
N LEU A 458 -3.95 15.12 2.34
CA LEU A 458 -3.02 16.25 2.35
C LEU A 458 -1.70 15.91 1.66
N GLN A 459 -1.09 14.74 1.92
CA GLN A 459 0.20 14.35 1.33
C GLN A 459 0.20 14.24 -0.21
N TYR A 460 -0.97 14.15 -0.84
CA TYR A 460 -1.13 14.07 -2.28
C TYR A 460 -1.64 15.38 -2.89
N ARG A 461 -1.82 16.45 -2.11
CA ARG A 461 -2.21 17.75 -2.65
C ARG A 461 -1.02 18.42 -3.34
N PHE A 462 -1.32 19.27 -4.31
CA PHE A 462 -0.30 20.07 -4.96
C PHE A 462 0.22 21.12 -3.97
N PRO A 463 1.54 21.39 -3.93
CA PRO A 463 2.11 22.37 -3.02
C PRO A 463 1.49 23.77 -3.20
N PRO A 464 1.25 24.51 -2.11
CA PRO A 464 0.76 25.89 -2.19
C PRO A 464 1.78 26.80 -2.90
N GLY A 465 1.34 27.98 -3.36
CA GLY A 465 2.07 28.82 -4.31
C GLY A 465 3.53 29.17 -3.99
N GLN A 466 3.94 29.23 -2.73
CA GLN A 466 5.35 29.49 -2.37
C GLN A 466 6.28 28.29 -2.63
N LEU A 467 5.72 27.09 -2.72
CA LEU A 467 6.41 25.84 -3.04
C LEU A 467 6.12 25.39 -4.48
N HIS A 468 5.54 26.26 -5.31
CA HIS A 468 5.10 25.88 -6.65
C HIS A 468 6.26 25.38 -7.50
N GLY A 469 6.17 24.10 -7.84
CA GLY A 469 7.10 23.36 -8.67
C GLY A 469 8.37 22.88 -7.96
N ASP A 470 8.33 22.69 -6.64
CA ASP A 470 9.09 21.63 -6.00
C ASP A 470 8.12 20.52 -5.55
N ALA A 471 8.16 19.35 -6.20
CA ALA A 471 7.33 18.21 -5.82
C ALA A 471 8.03 17.23 -4.86
N ASN A 472 9.06 17.64 -4.13
CA ASN A 472 9.80 16.78 -3.19
C ASN A 472 8.93 16.24 -2.04
N GLY A 473 7.99 17.02 -1.50
CA GLY A 473 7.01 16.54 -0.53
C GLY A 473 6.15 15.39 -1.07
N PRO A 474 5.46 15.60 -2.21
CA PRO A 474 4.77 14.53 -2.93
C PRO A 474 5.65 13.33 -3.32
N ARG A 475 6.91 13.54 -3.73
CA ARG A 475 7.89 12.46 -4.02
C ARG A 475 8.12 11.59 -2.78
N LEU A 476 8.31 12.23 -1.62
CA LEU A 476 8.51 11.54 -0.36
C LEU A 476 7.26 10.76 0.04
N ALA A 477 6.06 11.34 -0.13
CA ALA A 477 4.80 10.64 0.09
C ALA A 477 4.62 9.41 -0.83
N VAL A 478 4.98 9.53 -2.11
CA VAL A 478 4.96 8.39 -3.06
C VAL A 478 5.96 7.31 -2.65
N LEU A 479 7.15 7.69 -2.20
CA LEU A 479 8.14 6.73 -1.69
C LEU A 479 7.61 6.00 -0.45
N GLU A 480 6.99 6.71 0.48
CA GLU A 480 6.34 6.11 1.66
C GLU A 480 5.27 5.10 1.28
N GLU A 481 4.41 5.43 0.33
CA GLU A 481 3.39 4.53 -0.20
C GLU A 481 4.03 3.25 -0.78
N ILE A 482 5.10 3.40 -1.57
CA ILE A 482 5.83 2.25 -2.13
C ILE A 482 6.44 1.38 -1.02
N MET A 483 7.01 2.00 0.02
CA MET A 483 7.64 1.27 1.13
C MET A 483 6.62 0.61 2.06
N GLY A 484 5.46 1.24 2.28
CA GLY A 484 4.40 0.73 3.14
C GLY A 484 3.57 -0.38 2.48
N SER A 485 3.34 -0.26 1.18
CA SER A 485 2.53 -1.22 0.39
C SER A 485 3.36 -2.32 -0.27
N GLY A 486 4.69 -2.20 -0.26
CA GLY A 486 5.64 -3.14 -0.83
C GLY A 486 6.32 -4.04 0.21
N THR A 487 6.53 -5.31 -0.16
CA THR A 487 7.49 -6.19 0.52
C THR A 487 8.84 -6.12 -0.19
N ALA A 488 9.89 -5.84 0.57
CA ALA A 488 11.26 -5.84 0.06
C ALA A 488 11.75 -7.29 -0.02
N VAL A 489 12.11 -7.75 -1.21
CA VAL A 489 12.59 -9.12 -1.47
C VAL A 489 14.03 -9.04 -1.98
N ASP A 490 14.87 -9.95 -1.48
CA ASP A 490 16.25 -10.06 -1.93
C ASP A 490 16.30 -10.43 -3.43
N ILE A 491 17.28 -9.87 -4.13
CA ILE A 491 17.43 -9.99 -5.61
C ILE A 491 17.82 -11.40 -6.03
#